data_AF-A0AA90UE47-F1
#
_entry.id   AF-A0AA90UE47-F1
#
_cell.length_a   1.000
_cell.length_b   1.000
_cell.length_c   1.000
_cell.angle_alpha   90.00
_cell.angle_beta   90.00
_cell.angle_gamma   90.00
#
_symmetry.space_group_name_H-M   'P 1'
#
loop_
_entity.id
_entity.type
_entity.pdbx_description
1 polymer ?
#
loop_
_entity_poly.entity_id
_entity_poly.type
_entity_poly.pdbx_seq_one_letter_code
_entity_poly.pdbx_strand_id
1 'polypeptide(L)'
;FDEVFLSYAMRKEKPSIEIYEEMTQKTGLNPATTLYFDDRSENAEAGKRFGFQSVLVKTNHLEEHQEWQEINKKIGLLCLWPFGSTVRETNGPTGCIRIPLNLLWLIFGGLWACIMHLFFGFLLCITIIGIPWGKQHFKMAGLSLAPFGKDVELGF
;
A
#
# COMPACT_ATOMS: atom_id res chain seq x y z
N PHE A 1 -22.43 14.44 -14.09
CA PHE A 1 -22.58 13.88 -15.45
C PHE A 1 -24.01 14.15 -15.87
N ASP A 2 -24.20 14.85 -16.98
CA ASP A 2 -25.53 15.16 -17.51
C ASP A 2 -26.13 13.95 -18.23
N GLU A 3 -25.29 13.13 -18.88
CA GLU A 3 -25.65 11.84 -19.47
C GLU A 3 -24.59 10.76 -19.22
N VAL A 4 -25.00 9.49 -19.32
CA VAL A 4 -24.12 8.33 -19.16
C VAL A 4 -24.30 7.38 -20.35
N PHE A 5 -23.20 7.06 -21.02
CA PHE A 5 -23.17 6.17 -22.18
C PHE A 5 -22.51 4.84 -21.80
N LEU A 6 -23.30 3.76 -21.80
CA LEU A 6 -22.82 2.43 -21.44
C LEU A 6 -22.57 1.60 -22.71
N SER A 7 -21.36 1.05 -22.85
CA SER A 7 -20.96 0.23 -23.99
C SER A 7 -21.93 -0.93 -24.26
N TYR A 8 -22.35 -1.63 -23.19
CA TYR A 8 -23.31 -2.73 -23.29
C TYR A 8 -24.67 -2.29 -23.85
N ALA A 9 -25.18 -1.13 -23.42
CA ALA A 9 -26.47 -0.61 -23.89
C ALA A 9 -26.41 -0.15 -25.36
N MET A 10 -25.27 0.40 -25.78
CA MET A 10 -25.02 0.85 -27.15
C MET A 10 -24.61 -0.29 -28.09
N ARG A 11 -24.25 -1.46 -27.56
CA ARG A 11 -23.64 -2.57 -28.31
C ARG A 11 -22.39 -2.13 -29.09
N LYS A 12 -21.64 -1.19 -28.53
CA LYS A 12 -20.43 -0.60 -29.10
C LYS A 12 -19.38 -0.48 -28.00
N GLU A 13 -18.12 -0.66 -28.35
CA GLU A 13 -17.02 -0.58 -27.40
C GLU A 13 -15.88 0.29 -27.91
N LYS A 14 -15.16 0.90 -26.97
CA LYS A 14 -13.88 1.54 -27.27
C LYS A 14 -12.85 0.43 -27.56
N PRO A 15 -11.96 0.61 -28.55
CA PRO A 15 -11.62 1.87 -29.22
C PRO A 15 -12.36 2.13 -30.55
N SER A 16 -13.49 1.47 -30.83
CA SER A 16 -14.25 1.72 -32.07
C SER A 16 -14.76 3.18 -32.13
N ILE A 17 -14.65 3.81 -33.30
CA ILE A 17 -15.07 5.21 -33.50
C ILE A 17 -16.59 5.36 -33.34
N GLU A 18 -17.34 4.32 -33.66
CA GLU A 18 -18.81 4.29 -33.70
C GLU A 18 -19.46 4.65 -32.35
N ILE A 19 -18.74 4.41 -31.24
CA ILE A 19 -19.22 4.76 -29.89
C ILE A 19 -19.17 6.27 -29.67
N TYR A 20 -18.16 6.96 -30.21
CA TYR A 20 -18.01 8.41 -30.10
C TYR A 20 -19.00 9.12 -31.02
N GLU A 21 -19.23 8.59 -32.23
CA GLU A 21 -20.23 9.10 -33.17
C GLU A 21 -21.63 9.10 -32.55
N GLU A 22 -22.07 7.97 -32.01
CA GLU A 22 -23.41 7.89 -31.40
C GLU A 22 -23.54 8.79 -30.17
N MET A 23 -22.50 8.88 -29.34
CA MET A 23 -22.49 9.78 -28.18
C MET A 23 -22.61 11.25 -28.60
N THR A 24 -21.85 11.69 -29.61
CA THR A 24 -21.94 13.07 -30.11
C THR A 24 -23.26 13.36 -30.82
N GLN A 25 -23.84 12.39 -31.53
CA GLN A 25 -25.16 12.53 -32.14
C GLN A 25 -26.28 12.68 -31.11
N LYS A 26 -26.21 11.95 -29.99
CA LYS A 26 -27.21 12.02 -28.91
C LYS A 26 -27.10 13.31 -28.08
N THR A 27 -25.88 13.78 -27.86
CA THR A 27 -25.61 14.94 -27.00
C THR A 27 -25.51 16.27 -27.74
N GLY A 28 -25.23 16.24 -29.06
CA GLY A 28 -24.87 17.43 -29.83
C GLY A 28 -23.46 17.98 -29.53
N LEU A 29 -22.60 17.21 -28.85
CA LEU A 29 -21.24 17.64 -28.54
C LEU A 29 -20.40 17.82 -29.81
N ASN A 30 -19.68 18.95 -29.88
CA ASN A 30 -18.72 19.20 -30.94
C ASN A 30 -17.37 18.55 -30.59
N PRO A 31 -16.85 17.60 -31.40
CA PRO A 31 -15.59 16.93 -31.12
C PRO A 31 -14.41 17.88 -30.90
N ALA A 32 -14.29 18.92 -31.74
CA ALA A 32 -13.14 19.84 -31.71
C ALA A 32 -13.01 20.63 -30.39
N THR A 33 -14.13 20.82 -29.68
CA THR A 33 -14.18 21.54 -28.40
C THR A 33 -14.44 20.62 -27.20
N THR A 34 -14.47 19.30 -27.41
CA THR A 34 -14.73 18.33 -26.35
C THR A 34 -13.41 17.74 -25.83
N LEU A 35 -13.21 17.87 -24.52
CA LEU A 35 -12.09 17.27 -23.80
C LEU A 35 -12.44 15.85 -23.37
N TYR A 36 -11.62 14.88 -23.78
CA TYR A 36 -11.84 13.45 -23.55
C TYR A 36 -10.73 12.88 -22.66
N PHE A 37 -11.10 12.26 -21.54
CA PHE A 37 -10.18 11.63 -20.60
C PHE A 37 -10.33 10.12 -20.64
N ASP A 38 -9.23 9.39 -20.81
CA ASP A 38 -9.21 7.93 -20.74
C ASP A 38 -7.87 7.45 -20.18
N ASP A 39 -7.89 6.37 -19.42
CA ASP A 39 -6.70 5.76 -18.82
C ASP A 39 -6.00 4.77 -19.75
N ARG A 40 -6.71 4.23 -20.74
CA ARG A 40 -6.13 3.37 -21.76
C ARG A 40 -5.64 4.20 -22.95
N SER A 41 -4.37 4.02 -23.30
CA SER A 41 -3.72 4.70 -24.44
C SER A 41 -4.49 4.49 -25.75
N GLU A 42 -4.97 3.28 -26.00
CA GLU A 42 -5.74 2.92 -27.20
C GLU A 42 -7.01 3.75 -27.35
N ASN A 43 -7.73 3.96 -26.25
CA ASN A 43 -8.97 4.73 -26.22
C ASN A 43 -8.70 6.23 -26.34
N ALA A 44 -7.66 6.72 -25.66
CA ALA A 44 -7.25 8.12 -25.78
C ALA A 44 -6.80 8.45 -27.21
N GLU A 45 -6.11 7.53 -27.88
CA GLU A 45 -5.72 7.69 -29.28
C GLU A 45 -6.94 7.65 -30.22
N ALA A 46 -7.89 6.74 -29.98
CA ALA A 46 -9.12 6.67 -30.74
C ALA A 46 -9.97 7.95 -30.61
N GLY A 47 -10.09 8.50 -29.39
CA GLY A 47 -10.73 9.80 -29.17
C GLY A 47 -10.04 10.92 -29.94
N LYS A 48 -8.70 10.91 -30.00
CA LYS A 48 -7.92 11.89 -30.77
C LYS A 48 -8.16 11.74 -32.28
N ARG A 49 -8.22 10.51 -32.80
CA ARG A 49 -8.52 10.22 -34.21
C ARG A 49 -9.94 10.66 -34.58
N PHE A 50 -10.89 10.54 -33.66
CA PHE A 50 -12.26 11.00 -33.86
C PHE A 50 -12.38 12.54 -33.85
N GLY A 51 -11.48 13.24 -33.18
CA GLY A 51 -11.41 14.70 -33.16
C GLY A 51 -11.54 15.33 -31.78
N PHE A 52 -11.61 14.54 -30.71
CA PHE A 52 -11.58 15.05 -29.35
C PHE A 52 -10.18 15.54 -28.95
N GLN A 53 -10.15 16.53 -28.07
CA GLN A 53 -8.96 16.88 -27.31
C GLN A 53 -8.75 15.77 -26.28
N SER A 54 -7.94 14.76 -26.60
CA SER A 54 -7.83 13.56 -25.77
C SER A 54 -6.62 13.59 -24.84
N VAL A 55 -6.84 13.27 -23.58
CA VAL A 55 -5.84 13.24 -22.51
C VAL A 55 -5.74 11.83 -21.96
N LEU A 56 -4.53 11.25 -22.03
CA LEU A 56 -4.21 9.99 -21.35
C LEU A 56 -4.07 10.26 -19.85
N VAL A 57 -5.00 9.75 -19.07
CA VAL A 57 -4.96 9.83 -17.60
C VAL A 57 -4.17 8.63 -17.09
N LYS A 58 -2.90 8.82 -16.77
CA LYS A 58 -2.14 7.78 -16.06
C LYS A 58 -2.61 7.74 -14.62
N THR A 59 -3.39 6.73 -14.27
CA THR A 59 -3.59 6.35 -12.88
C THR A 59 -2.31 5.69 -12.38
N ASN A 60 -1.72 6.23 -11.31
CA ASN A 60 -0.60 5.60 -10.61
C ASN A 60 -1.00 4.27 -9.93
N HIS A 61 -2.20 3.74 -10.16
CA HIS A 61 -2.69 2.50 -9.55
C HIS A 61 -1.85 1.27 -9.88
N LEU A 62 -1.11 1.25 -11.00
CA LEU A 62 -0.17 0.16 -11.26
C LEU A 62 1.08 0.24 -10.37
N GLU A 63 1.56 1.43 -10.06
CA GLU A 63 2.64 1.63 -9.07
C GLU A 63 2.12 1.31 -7.66
N GLU A 64 0.91 1.77 -7.33
CA GLU A 64 0.27 1.52 -6.05
C GLU A 64 0.02 0.02 -5.80
N HIS A 65 -0.54 -0.70 -6.79
CA HIS A 65 -0.72 -2.15 -6.66
C HIS A 65 0.62 -2.88 -6.57
N GLN A 66 1.64 -2.48 -7.32
CA GLN A 66 2.98 -3.06 -7.21
C GLN A 66 3.56 -2.80 -5.81
N GLU A 67 3.42 -1.60 -5.27
CA GLU A 67 3.82 -1.23 -3.92
C GLU A 67 3.07 -2.04 -2.86
N TRP A 68 1.75 -2.16 -2.97
CA TRP A 68 0.94 -2.98 -2.07
C TRP A 68 1.33 -4.46 -2.13
N GLN A 69 1.63 -4.99 -3.31
CA GLN A 69 2.13 -6.35 -3.46
C GLN A 69 3.51 -6.51 -2.79
N GLU A 70 4.41 -5.54 -2.92
CA GLU A 70 5.71 -5.55 -2.27
C GLU A 70 5.63 -5.38 -0.75
N ILE A 71 4.74 -4.52 -0.25
CA ILE A 71 4.46 -4.35 1.17
C ILE A 71 3.90 -5.66 1.75
N ASN A 72 2.92 -6.28 1.07
CA ASN A 72 2.34 -7.54 1.51
C ASN A 72 3.36 -8.69 1.50
N LYS A 73 4.26 -8.74 0.50
CA LYS A 73 5.38 -9.69 0.48
C LYS A 73 6.34 -9.46 1.65
N LYS A 74 6.71 -8.21 1.93
CA LYS A 74 7.61 -7.86 3.05
C LYS A 74 6.98 -8.21 4.40
N ILE A 75 5.69 -7.92 4.59
CA ILE A 75 4.95 -8.28 5.81
C ILE A 75 4.86 -9.80 5.94
N GLY A 76 4.46 -10.50 4.87
CA GLY A 76 4.37 -11.96 4.86
C GLY A 76 5.72 -12.63 5.18
N LEU A 77 6.81 -12.11 4.62
CA LEU A 77 8.15 -12.60 4.89
C LEU A 77 8.64 -12.26 6.30
N LEU A 78 8.29 -11.09 6.85
CA LEU A 78 8.55 -10.76 8.25
C LEU A 78 7.80 -11.71 9.21
N CYS A 79 6.57 -12.09 8.87
CA CYS A 79 5.78 -13.06 9.65
C CYS A 79 6.37 -14.47 9.58
N LEU A 80 6.85 -14.91 8.41
CA LEU A 80 7.38 -16.26 8.18
C LEU A 80 8.84 -16.41 8.62
N TRP A 81 9.66 -15.38 8.42
CA TRP A 81 11.11 -15.38 8.62
C TRP A 81 11.60 -14.03 9.17
N PRO A 82 11.44 -13.79 10.49
CA PRO A 82 11.78 -12.50 11.09
C PRO A 82 13.29 -12.29 11.32
N PHE A 83 14.12 -13.28 10.96
CA PHE A 83 15.56 -13.27 11.22
C PHE A 83 16.31 -12.33 10.27
N GLY A 84 17.42 -11.76 10.74
CA GLY A 84 18.19 -10.76 9.97
C GLY A 84 17.58 -9.36 9.98
N SER A 85 16.35 -9.19 10.50
CA SER A 85 15.79 -7.86 10.74
C SER A 85 16.62 -7.10 11.77
N THR A 86 16.67 -5.77 11.66
CA THR A 86 17.28 -4.88 12.66
C THR A 86 16.27 -3.83 13.11
N VAL A 87 16.39 -3.37 14.35
CA VAL A 87 15.55 -2.29 14.87
C VAL A 87 16.37 -1.01 14.82
N ARG A 88 15.86 0.01 14.14
CA ARG A 88 16.50 1.33 14.04
C ARG A 88 15.67 2.40 14.73
N GLU A 89 16.33 3.48 15.09
CA GLU A 89 15.67 4.72 15.52
C GLU A 89 15.10 5.45 14.30
N THR A 90 13.90 5.99 14.42
CA THR A 90 13.34 6.83 13.34
C THR A 90 13.85 8.26 13.48
N ASN A 91 14.18 8.90 12.36
CA ASN A 91 14.59 10.31 12.31
C ASN A 91 13.39 11.27 12.18
N GLY A 92 12.18 10.82 12.50
CA GLY A 92 10.96 11.60 12.29
C GLY A 92 10.78 12.74 13.29
N PRO A 93 9.99 13.79 12.94
CA PRO A 93 9.72 14.95 13.81
C PRO A 93 8.86 14.64 15.05
N THR A 94 8.50 13.38 15.29
CA THR A 94 7.65 12.90 16.39
C THR A 94 8.32 12.93 17.78
N GLY A 95 9.46 13.59 17.94
CA GLY A 95 10.24 13.60 19.18
C GLY A 95 9.44 13.97 20.43
N CYS A 96 8.57 14.97 20.35
CA CYS A 96 7.79 15.46 21.51
C CYS A 96 6.69 14.49 21.96
N ILE A 97 6.08 13.73 21.02
CA ILE A 97 5.01 12.78 21.35
C ILE A 97 5.55 11.39 21.72
N ARG A 98 6.79 11.09 21.33
CA ARG A 98 7.45 9.81 21.58
C ARG A 98 7.58 9.46 23.06
N ILE A 99 8.06 10.40 23.87
CA ILE A 99 8.31 10.21 25.31
C ILE A 99 7.00 9.89 26.05
N PRO A 100 5.92 10.72 25.97
CA PRO A 100 4.69 10.45 26.70
C PRO A 100 4.00 9.16 26.25
N LEU A 101 4.04 8.82 24.95
CA LEU A 101 3.48 7.56 24.46
C LEU A 101 4.23 6.33 24.99
N ASN A 102 5.57 6.36 25.02
CA ASN A 102 6.35 5.27 25.59
C ASN A 102 6.11 5.12 27.11
N LEU A 103 5.96 6.23 27.84
CA LEU A 103 5.65 6.19 29.26
C LEU A 103 4.27 5.60 29.54
N LEU A 104 3.25 6.05 28.78
CA LEU A 104 1.91 5.50 28.85
C LEU A 104 1.93 3.99 28.56
N TRP A 105 2.57 3.60 27.44
CA TRP A 105 2.68 2.20 27.05
C TRP A 105 3.38 1.34 28.09
N LEU A 106 4.50 1.80 28.65
CA LEU A 106 5.26 1.04 29.64
C LEU A 106 4.39 0.63 30.84
N ILE A 107 3.53 1.54 31.31
CA ILE A 107 2.63 1.34 32.46
C ILE A 107 1.45 0.42 32.09
N PHE A 108 0.85 0.61 30.93
CA PHE A 108 -0.39 -0.09 30.54
C PHE A 108 -0.17 -1.43 29.83
N GLY A 109 1.01 -1.69 29.25
CA GLY A 109 1.24 -2.94 28.50
C GLY A 109 2.69 -3.30 28.20
N GLY A 110 3.61 -2.34 28.12
CA GLY A 110 5.00 -2.58 27.71
C GLY A 110 5.76 -3.49 28.66
N LEU A 111 5.58 -3.34 29.97
CA LEU A 111 6.21 -4.24 30.94
C LEU A 111 5.66 -5.67 30.83
N TRP A 112 4.36 -5.85 30.63
CA TRP A 112 3.72 -7.16 30.48
C TRP A 112 4.16 -7.84 29.19
N ALA A 113 4.21 -7.11 28.08
CA ALA A 113 4.74 -7.61 26.82
C ALA A 113 6.21 -8.03 26.94
N CYS A 114 7.04 -7.23 27.62
CA CYS A 114 8.44 -7.58 27.88
C CYS A 114 8.56 -8.91 28.65
N ILE A 115 7.81 -9.07 29.75
CA ILE A 115 7.82 -10.29 30.56
C ILE A 115 7.38 -11.51 29.73
N MET A 116 6.31 -11.37 28.94
CA MET A 116 5.83 -12.45 28.06
C MET A 116 6.89 -12.86 27.04
N HIS A 117 7.55 -11.88 26.41
CA HIS A 117 8.64 -12.17 25.48
C HIS A 117 9.83 -12.85 26.17
N LEU A 118 10.22 -12.41 27.37
CA LEU A 118 11.29 -13.08 28.13
C LEU A 118 10.91 -14.52 28.47
N PHE A 119 9.69 -14.75 28.97
CA PHE A 119 9.19 -16.08 29.32
C PHE A 119 9.23 -17.04 28.11
N PHE A 120 8.62 -16.64 26.99
CA PHE A 120 8.63 -17.47 25.77
C PHE A 120 10.04 -17.60 25.17
N GLY A 121 10.87 -16.56 25.26
CA GLY A 121 12.25 -16.61 24.83
C GLY A 121 13.05 -17.69 25.56
N PHE A 122 12.95 -17.73 26.89
CA PHE A 122 13.57 -18.79 27.69
C PHE A 122 12.98 -20.17 27.41
N LEU A 123 11.65 -20.27 27.29
CA LEU A 123 10.96 -21.53 26.99
C LEU A 123 11.44 -22.14 25.67
N LEU A 124 11.56 -21.31 24.62
CA LEU A 124 12.03 -21.74 23.30
C LEU A 124 13.50 -22.19 23.33
N CYS A 125 14.35 -21.50 24.10
CA CYS A 125 15.77 -21.83 24.25
C CYS A 125 16.04 -23.19 24.91
N ILE A 126 15.04 -23.85 25.51
CA ILE A 126 15.17 -25.24 26.02
C ILE A 126 15.48 -26.23 24.89
N THR A 127 15.05 -25.92 23.67
CA THR A 127 15.25 -26.78 22.50
C THR A 127 16.28 -26.18 21.55
N ILE A 128 17.13 -27.02 20.94
CA ILE A 128 18.12 -26.56 19.94
C ILE A 128 17.43 -25.84 18.77
N ILE A 129 16.27 -26.35 18.33
CA ILE A 129 15.48 -25.77 17.23
C ILE A 129 14.86 -24.42 17.63
N GLY A 130 14.51 -24.24 18.92
CA GLY A 130 13.86 -23.03 19.42
C GLY A 130 14.82 -21.88 19.74
N ILE A 131 16.12 -22.12 19.93
CA ILE A 131 17.14 -21.08 20.16
C ILE A 131 17.05 -19.88 19.19
N PRO A 132 16.98 -20.07 17.85
CA PRO A 132 16.84 -18.94 16.93
C PRO A 132 15.58 -18.11 17.24
N TRP A 133 14.45 -18.75 17.49
CA TRP A 133 13.19 -18.08 17.85
C TRP A 133 13.26 -17.39 19.21
N GLY A 134 13.92 -18.00 20.19
CA GLY A 134 14.16 -17.41 21.50
C GLY A 134 14.93 -16.10 21.40
N LYS A 135 15.95 -16.03 20.53
CA LYS A 135 16.69 -14.78 20.25
C LYS A 135 15.78 -13.68 19.70
N GLN A 136 14.82 -14.02 18.85
CA GLN A 136 13.85 -13.04 18.34
C GLN A 136 12.94 -12.53 19.45
N HIS A 137 12.49 -13.41 20.35
CA HIS A 137 11.72 -13.00 21.53
C HIS A 137 12.50 -12.03 22.43
N PHE A 138 13.80 -12.25 22.67
CA PHE A 138 14.61 -11.31 23.45
C PHE A 138 14.77 -9.95 22.78
N LYS A 139 14.90 -9.90 21.45
CA LYS A 139 14.90 -8.65 20.68
C LYS A 139 13.57 -7.91 20.83
N MET A 140 12.45 -8.63 20.76
CA MET A 140 11.12 -8.06 20.95
C MET A 140 10.89 -7.60 22.40
N ALA A 141 11.43 -8.29 23.41
CA ALA A 141 11.33 -7.87 24.81
C ALA A 141 11.90 -6.45 25.02
N GLY A 142 13.07 -6.17 24.44
CA GLY A 142 13.64 -4.82 24.45
C GLY A 142 12.80 -3.79 23.71
N LEU A 143 12.26 -4.16 22.53
CA LEU A 143 11.38 -3.29 21.74
C LEU A 143 10.07 -2.97 22.47
N SER A 144 9.50 -3.93 23.19
CA SER A 144 8.26 -3.78 23.95
C SER A 144 8.33 -2.74 25.06
N LEU A 145 9.53 -2.43 25.58
CA LEU A 145 9.68 -1.40 26.62
C LEU A 145 9.49 0.02 26.09
N ALA A 146 9.91 0.27 24.84
CA ALA A 146 9.80 1.59 24.21
C ALA A 146 9.65 1.47 22.68
N PRO A 147 8.46 1.09 22.18
CA PRO A 147 8.26 0.81 20.77
C PRO A 147 8.14 2.08 19.91
N PHE A 148 7.74 3.23 20.47
CA PHE A 148 7.53 4.43 19.67
C PHE A 148 8.85 5.08 19.29
N GLY A 149 8.98 5.45 18.01
CA GLY A 149 10.21 5.98 17.43
C GLY A 149 11.20 4.90 16.98
N LYS A 150 10.73 3.66 16.81
CA LYS A 150 11.51 2.54 16.28
C LYS A 150 10.95 2.08 14.94
N ASP A 151 11.83 1.62 14.06
CA ASP A 151 11.47 1.00 12.78
C ASP A 151 12.19 -0.35 12.63
N VAL A 152 11.63 -1.25 11.82
CA VAL A 152 12.19 -2.58 11.55
C VAL A 152 12.67 -2.65 10.11
N GLU A 153 13.99 -2.69 9.94
CA GLU A 153 14.62 -2.88 8.63
C GLU A 153 14.87 -4.38 8.39
N LEU A 154 14.49 -4.88 7.22
CA LEU A 154 14.78 -6.23 6.77
C LEU A 154 16.19 -6.27 6.18
N GLY A 155 17.08 -7.11 6.72
CA GLY A 155 18.49 -7.17 6.34
C GLY A 155 18.83 -8.22 5.28
N PHE A 156 17.93 -8.49 4.34
CA PHE A 156 18.11 -9.49 3.27
C PHE A 156 17.68 -8.96 1.91
#